data_AF-A0A2W4JYC8-F1
#
_entry.id   AF-A0A2W4JYC8-F1
#
_cell.length_a   1.000
_cell.length_b   1.000
_cell.length_c   1.000
_cell.angle_alpha   90.00
_cell.angle_beta   90.00
_cell.angle_gamma   90.00
#
_symmetry.space_group_name_H-M   'P 1'
#
loop_
_entity.id
_entity.type
_entity.pdbx_description
1 polymer ?
#
loop_
_entity_poly.entity_id
_entity_poly.type
_entity_poly.pdbx_seq_one_letter_code
_entity_poly.pdbx_strand_id
1 'polypeptide(L)'
;MNNSVKSTVDLSKLMAMPPHVLKRFILSRSKAYKVFKIRKKSGKGFRTIAAPNSALKGIQRWINVFILQDIGLHPCSTGFRKGDSILKNAKIHVGSDFVLNIDIKDFFGTVSSREVFRQFRLAGFNKDVADSLAKLTTFHGVLPQGAPTSPLIANLAATKLDRRIFGFCSVRGWKYSRYADDITISGNGHVSKREEDKIFEILRSEGFEPNLAKFRVARRGSSQMVTGLTVNSKVAVPRSYRKRIRAIFYQASIYPEKFQYRLDELNGYISFLRQVDPQSTTLGKYQDIAKRLSNLNI
;
A
#
# COMPACT_ATOMS: atom_id res chain seq x y z
N MET A 1 18.51 16.75 -9.24
CA MET A 1 19.03 16.93 -7.86
C MET A 1 20.23 16.05 -7.50
N ASN A 2 20.42 14.85 -8.08
CA ASN A 2 21.34 13.85 -7.50
C ASN A 2 22.85 14.17 -7.62
N ASN A 3 23.29 15.04 -8.52
CA ASN A 3 24.74 15.32 -8.70
C ASN A 3 25.34 16.33 -7.70
N SER A 4 24.51 17.05 -6.92
CA SER A 4 25.00 18.07 -5.96
C SER A 4 25.14 17.55 -4.51
N VAL A 5 24.55 16.40 -4.17
CA VAL A 5 24.61 15.86 -2.80
C VAL A 5 25.75 14.84 -2.71
N LYS A 6 26.89 15.25 -2.15
CA LYS A 6 28.08 14.40 -2.05
C LYS A 6 28.38 13.94 -0.62
N SER A 7 27.71 14.50 0.38
CA SER A 7 27.97 14.18 1.78
C SER A 7 26.72 14.28 2.65
N THR A 8 26.80 13.75 3.87
CA THR A 8 25.78 13.95 4.91
C THR A 8 25.59 15.44 5.26
N VAL A 9 26.65 16.25 5.13
CA VAL A 9 26.58 17.71 5.36
C VAL A 9 25.74 18.38 4.27
N ASP A 10 25.87 17.96 3.01
CA ASP A 10 25.04 18.48 1.93
C ASP A 10 23.56 18.10 2.14
N LEU A 11 23.32 16.86 2.59
CA LEU A 11 21.96 16.40 2.92
C LEU A 11 21.35 17.23 4.06
N SER A 12 22.11 17.57 5.10
CA SER A 12 21.60 18.40 6.20
C SER A 12 21.30 19.83 5.75
N LYS A 13 22.15 20.40 4.88
CA LYS A 13 21.91 21.73 4.29
C LYS A 13 20.61 21.76 3.48
N LEU A 14 20.36 20.74 2.65
CA LEU A 14 19.12 20.62 1.88
C LEU A 14 17.88 20.44 2.77
N MET A 15 18.03 19.77 3.91
CA MET A 15 16.98 19.64 4.91
C MET A 15 16.81 20.89 5.80
N ALA A 16 17.60 21.94 5.57
CA ALA A 16 17.67 23.14 6.40
C ALA A 16 17.91 22.82 7.89
N MET A 17 18.83 21.89 8.17
CA MET A 17 19.15 21.48 9.53
C MET A 17 20.66 21.43 9.81
N PRO A 18 21.09 21.68 11.07
CA PRO A 18 22.50 21.61 11.41
C PRO A 18 23.07 20.19 11.20
N PRO A 19 24.28 20.04 10.64
CA PRO A 19 24.87 18.72 10.35
C PRO A 19 24.96 17.80 11.57
N HIS A 20 25.25 18.36 12.75
CA HIS A 20 25.36 17.59 14.00
C HIS A 20 24.01 16.99 14.42
N VAL A 21 22.88 17.65 14.11
CA VAL A 21 21.53 17.13 14.40
C VAL A 21 21.23 15.92 13.52
N LEU A 22 21.50 16.01 12.20
CA LEU A 22 21.30 14.88 11.30
C LEU A 22 22.18 13.69 11.68
N LYS A 23 23.46 13.94 12.00
CA LYS A 23 24.39 12.92 12.48
C LYS A 23 23.87 12.25 13.76
N ARG A 24 23.30 13.00 14.71
CA ARG A 24 22.68 12.45 15.91
C ARG A 24 21.53 11.50 15.56
N PHE A 25 20.66 11.82 14.61
CA PHE A 25 19.60 10.91 14.17
C PHE A 25 20.16 9.63 13.53
N ILE A 26 21.20 9.74 12.72
CA ILE A 26 21.85 8.57 12.10
C ILE A 26 22.41 7.62 13.17
N LEU A 27 23.08 8.18 14.20
CA LEU A 27 23.71 7.41 15.27
C LEU A 27 22.69 6.86 16.28
N SER A 28 21.64 7.62 16.61
CA SER A 28 20.64 7.26 17.63
C SER A 28 19.30 6.78 17.07
N ARG A 29 19.29 6.36 15.78
CA ARG A 29 18.08 5.96 15.03
C ARG A 29 17.19 4.96 15.76
N SER A 30 17.75 4.00 16.49
CA SER A 30 16.97 3.00 17.23
C SER A 30 16.10 3.61 18.34
N LYS A 31 16.56 4.69 18.98
CA LYS A 31 15.83 5.41 20.03
C LYS A 31 14.73 6.32 19.45
N ALA A 32 14.72 6.53 18.14
CA ALA A 32 13.77 7.41 17.47
C ALA A 32 12.49 6.70 16.99
N TYR A 33 12.29 5.43 17.37
CA TYR A 33 11.08 4.67 17.05
C TYR A 33 10.32 4.26 18.31
N LYS A 34 8.99 4.33 18.24
CA LYS A 34 8.07 3.74 19.20
C LYS A 34 7.47 2.48 18.60
N VAL A 35 7.67 1.35 19.27
CA VAL A 35 7.13 0.05 18.86
C VAL A 35 5.85 -0.25 19.62
N PHE A 36 4.80 -0.65 18.90
CA PHE A 36 3.52 -1.04 19.49
C PHE A 36 2.80 -2.06 18.62
N LYS A 37 1.79 -2.74 19.16
CA LYS A 37 1.02 -3.79 18.46
C LYS A 37 -0.39 -3.31 18.15
N ILE A 38 -0.86 -3.60 16.94
CA ILE A 38 -2.27 -3.39 16.52
C ILE A 38 -2.87 -4.75 16.18
N ARG A 39 -4.14 -5.00 16.53
CA ARG A 39 -4.84 -6.22 16.09
C ARG A 39 -4.96 -6.26 14.56
N LYS A 40 -4.73 -7.43 13.95
CA LYS A 40 -4.98 -7.62 12.52
C LYS A 40 -6.49 -7.56 12.24
N LYS A 41 -6.89 -7.11 11.05
CA LYS A 41 -8.31 -7.04 10.60
C LYS A 41 -9.02 -8.40 10.66
N SER A 42 -8.28 -9.51 10.51
CA SER A 42 -8.81 -10.87 10.65
C SER A 42 -9.22 -11.23 12.08
N GLY A 43 -8.94 -10.38 13.07
CA GLY A 43 -9.16 -10.66 14.50
C GLY A 43 -8.10 -11.56 15.12
N LYS A 44 -7.29 -12.27 14.31
CA LYS A 44 -6.25 -13.20 14.77
C LYS A 44 -4.86 -12.57 14.70
N GLY A 45 -4.19 -12.53 15.84
CA GLY A 45 -2.81 -12.07 16.00
C GLY A 45 -2.64 -10.54 15.91
N PHE A 46 -1.37 -10.13 15.95
CA PHE A 46 -0.98 -8.72 16.01
C PHE A 46 -0.06 -8.33 14.85
N ARG A 47 -0.09 -7.05 14.51
CA ARG A 47 0.85 -6.38 13.62
C ARG A 47 1.71 -5.46 14.48
N THR A 48 3.01 -5.70 14.48
CA THR A 48 3.99 -4.83 15.12
C THR A 48 4.21 -3.61 14.24
N ILE A 49 3.99 -2.42 14.79
CA ILE A 49 4.24 -1.13 14.16
C ILE A 49 5.46 -0.52 14.84
N ALA A 50 6.42 -0.06 14.05
CA ALA A 50 7.56 0.73 14.49
C ALA A 50 7.40 2.14 13.90
N ALA A 51 6.79 3.04 14.68
CA ALA A 51 6.53 4.40 14.23
C ALA A 51 7.69 5.33 14.61
N PRO A 52 8.25 6.11 13.67
CA PRO A 52 9.24 7.12 14.01
C PRO A 52 8.60 8.23 14.88
N ASN A 53 9.38 8.81 15.78
CA ASN A 53 8.99 10.01 16.52
C ASN A 53 8.80 11.21 15.56
N SER A 54 8.19 12.29 16.04
CA SER A 54 7.83 13.45 15.21
C SER A 54 9.01 14.01 14.42
N ALA A 55 10.19 14.11 15.04
CA ALA A 55 11.39 14.66 14.41
C ALA A 55 11.94 13.76 13.30
N LEU A 56 12.14 12.46 13.56
CA LEU A 56 12.59 11.53 12.51
C LEU A 56 11.54 11.38 11.41
N LYS A 57 10.25 11.42 11.77
CA LYS A 57 9.14 11.42 10.80
C LYS A 57 9.19 12.64 9.88
N GLY A 58 9.60 13.81 10.38
CA GLY A 58 9.84 15.01 9.58
C GLY A 58 10.93 14.78 8.53
N ILE A 59 12.10 14.27 8.96
CA ILE A 59 13.22 13.93 8.06
C ILE A 59 12.77 12.92 7.00
N GLN A 60 12.08 11.84 7.41
CA GLN A 60 11.63 10.81 6.49
C GLN A 60 10.55 11.33 5.52
N ARG A 61 9.66 12.25 5.94
CA ARG A 61 8.73 12.92 5.02
C ARG A 61 9.47 13.75 3.98
N TRP A 62 10.51 14.48 4.40
CA TRP A 62 11.36 15.24 3.47
C TRP A 62 12.01 14.30 2.45
N ILE A 63 12.63 13.20 2.89
CA ILE A 63 13.21 12.18 1.99
C ILE A 63 12.15 11.63 1.04
N ASN A 64 10.95 11.36 1.53
CA ASN A 64 9.87 10.83 0.71
C ASN A 64 9.45 11.79 -0.41
N VAL A 65 9.38 13.10 -0.13
CA VAL A 65 8.93 14.11 -1.09
C VAL A 65 10.03 14.49 -2.07
N PHE A 66 11.23 14.80 -1.58
CA PHE A 66 12.30 15.41 -2.40
C PHE A 66 13.30 14.40 -2.97
N ILE A 67 13.23 13.14 -2.56
CA ILE A 67 14.10 12.07 -3.09
C ILE A 67 13.26 10.96 -3.69
N LEU A 68 12.42 10.29 -2.90
CA LEU A 68 11.81 9.03 -3.33
C LEU A 68 10.73 9.19 -4.40
N GLN A 69 9.92 10.26 -4.35
CA GLN A 69 8.85 10.48 -5.33
C GLN A 69 9.37 10.77 -6.73
N ASP A 70 10.60 11.28 -6.85
CA ASP A 70 11.24 11.54 -8.14
C ASP A 70 11.86 10.27 -8.76
N ILE A 71 11.99 9.19 -7.99
CA ILE A 71 12.49 7.92 -8.51
C ILE A 71 11.34 7.21 -9.25
N GLY A 72 11.48 7.07 -10.56
CA GLY A 72 10.49 6.43 -11.41
C GLY A 72 10.18 4.99 -11.00
N LEU A 73 8.92 4.72 -10.63
CA LEU A 73 8.42 3.37 -10.36
C LEU A 73 7.77 2.75 -11.61
N HIS A 74 7.92 1.44 -11.75
CA HIS A 74 7.24 0.69 -12.81
C HIS A 74 5.71 0.88 -12.74
N PRO A 75 5.00 1.13 -13.85
CA PRO A 75 3.56 1.43 -13.85
C PRO A 75 2.66 0.35 -13.22
N CYS A 76 3.11 -0.90 -13.19
CA CYS A 76 2.35 -2.00 -12.56
C CYS A 76 2.32 -1.92 -11.02
N SER A 77 3.24 -1.17 -10.39
CA SER A 77 3.26 -0.93 -8.95
C SER A 77 2.33 0.23 -8.62
N THR A 78 1.09 -0.07 -8.28
CA THR A 78 0.00 0.91 -8.05
C THR A 78 -0.18 1.25 -6.57
N GLY A 79 0.39 0.44 -5.66
CA GLY A 79 0.32 0.70 -4.22
C GLY A 79 1.17 1.91 -3.81
N PHE A 80 0.65 2.74 -2.89
CA PHE A 80 1.36 3.88 -2.31
C PHE A 80 1.87 4.95 -3.29
N ARG A 81 1.35 4.94 -4.52
CA ARG A 81 1.69 5.91 -5.57
C ARG A 81 0.67 7.05 -5.59
N LYS A 82 1.16 8.29 -5.72
CA LYS A 82 0.30 9.46 -5.83
C LYS A 82 -0.60 9.33 -7.07
N GLY A 83 -1.89 9.55 -6.88
CA GLY A 83 -2.89 9.44 -7.94
C GLY A 83 -3.41 8.03 -8.20
N ASP A 84 -2.84 7.00 -7.57
CA ASP A 84 -3.39 5.64 -7.60
C ASP A 84 -4.39 5.38 -6.47
N SER A 85 -5.19 4.32 -6.65
CA SER A 85 -6.19 3.90 -5.68
C SER A 85 -6.51 2.42 -5.86
N ILE A 86 -7.13 1.82 -4.85
CA ILE A 86 -7.66 0.44 -4.96
C ILE A 86 -8.64 0.31 -6.14
N LEU A 87 -9.38 1.38 -6.46
CA LEU A 87 -10.30 1.42 -7.59
C LEU A 87 -9.55 1.35 -8.92
N LYS A 88 -8.53 2.20 -9.11
CA LYS A 88 -7.71 2.18 -10.33
C LYS A 88 -7.00 0.83 -10.50
N ASN A 89 -6.48 0.27 -9.41
CA ASN A 89 -5.86 -1.06 -9.43
C ASN A 89 -6.87 -2.15 -9.84
N ALA A 90 -8.06 -2.17 -9.23
CA ALA A 90 -9.09 -3.14 -9.56
C ALA A 90 -9.60 -3.03 -11.00
N LYS A 91 -9.68 -1.81 -11.56
CA LYS A 91 -10.13 -1.57 -12.95
C LYS A 91 -9.31 -2.32 -13.99
N ILE A 92 -8.01 -2.53 -13.74
CA ILE A 92 -7.12 -3.27 -14.65
C ILE A 92 -7.69 -4.66 -14.95
N HIS A 93 -8.21 -5.34 -13.92
CA HIS A 93 -8.54 -6.76 -13.96
C HIS A 93 -10.00 -7.08 -14.32
N VAL A 94 -10.80 -6.05 -14.63
CA VAL A 94 -12.22 -6.23 -14.92
C VAL A 94 -12.44 -7.15 -16.12
N GLY A 95 -13.45 -8.02 -16.02
CA GLY A 95 -13.91 -8.87 -17.13
C GLY A 95 -13.03 -10.08 -17.43
N SER A 96 -12.05 -10.39 -16.58
CA SER A 96 -11.12 -11.50 -16.82
C SER A 96 -11.75 -12.86 -16.50
N ASP A 97 -11.36 -13.92 -17.21
CA ASP A 97 -11.83 -15.29 -16.95
C ASP A 97 -11.29 -15.85 -15.64
N PHE A 98 -10.09 -15.43 -15.24
CA PHE A 98 -9.55 -15.72 -13.93
C PHE A 98 -8.93 -14.47 -13.29
N VAL A 99 -8.90 -14.45 -11.96
CA VAL A 99 -8.14 -13.52 -11.12
C VAL A 99 -7.37 -14.35 -10.10
N LEU A 100 -6.05 -14.21 -10.13
CA LEU A 100 -5.10 -14.83 -9.21
C LEU A 100 -4.57 -13.73 -8.27
N ASN A 101 -4.69 -13.96 -6.97
CA ASN A 101 -4.18 -13.06 -5.94
C ASN A 101 -3.09 -13.74 -5.10
N ILE A 102 -1.96 -13.05 -4.93
CA ILE A 102 -0.84 -13.47 -4.07
C ILE A 102 -0.56 -12.34 -3.09
N ASP A 103 -0.44 -12.66 -1.81
CA ASP A 103 0.03 -11.74 -0.77
C ASP A 103 1.49 -12.09 -0.45
N ILE A 104 2.36 -11.09 -0.32
CA ILE A 104 3.76 -11.31 0.08
C ILE A 104 3.86 -11.35 1.62
N LYS A 105 4.50 -12.38 2.16
CA LYS A 105 4.76 -12.46 3.61
C LYS A 105 5.75 -11.38 4.03
N ASP A 106 5.40 -10.66 5.10
CA ASP A 106 6.24 -9.65 5.74
C ASP A 106 6.97 -8.72 4.74
N PHE A 107 6.21 -8.13 3.83
CA PHE A 107 6.76 -7.37 2.70
C PHE A 107 7.77 -6.29 3.12
N PHE A 108 7.48 -5.53 4.18
CA PHE A 108 8.43 -4.52 4.70
C PHE A 108 9.63 -5.17 5.41
N GLY A 109 9.40 -6.17 6.27
CA GLY A 109 10.48 -6.85 6.99
C GLY A 109 11.44 -7.62 6.08
N THR A 110 10.99 -8.01 4.90
CA THR A 110 11.82 -8.65 3.86
C THR A 110 12.86 -7.70 3.26
N VAL A 111 12.58 -6.39 3.24
CA VAL A 111 13.49 -5.39 2.65
C VAL A 111 14.54 -4.97 3.66
N SER A 112 15.73 -5.57 3.55
CA SER A 112 16.88 -5.31 4.42
C SER A 112 17.49 -3.91 4.20
N SER A 113 18.21 -3.40 5.19
CA SER A 113 18.95 -2.14 5.09
C SER A 113 20.01 -2.13 3.99
N ARG A 114 20.59 -3.31 3.69
CA ARG A 114 21.49 -3.49 2.54
C ARG A 114 20.77 -3.29 1.22
N GLU A 115 19.54 -3.80 1.12
CA GLU A 115 18.69 -3.59 -0.06
C GLU A 115 18.27 -2.12 -0.18
N VAL A 116 17.88 -1.47 0.92
CA VAL A 116 17.59 -0.02 0.94
C VAL A 116 18.80 0.80 0.47
N PHE A 117 20.00 0.49 0.98
CA PHE A 117 21.25 1.10 0.51
C PHE A 117 21.45 0.91 -0.99
N ARG A 118 21.23 -0.31 -1.50
CA ARG A 118 21.32 -0.62 -2.93
C ARG A 118 20.35 0.23 -3.76
N GLN A 119 19.11 0.41 -3.31
CA GLN A 119 18.14 1.25 -4.01
C GLN A 119 18.57 2.71 -4.10
N PHE A 120 19.13 3.28 -3.03
CA PHE A 120 19.69 4.65 -3.10
C PHE A 120 20.93 4.73 -4.00
N ARG A 121 21.78 3.69 -4.03
CA ARG A 121 22.90 3.62 -4.99
C ARG A 121 22.42 3.60 -6.44
N LEU A 122 21.40 2.79 -6.74
CA LEU A 122 20.77 2.73 -8.06
C LEU A 122 20.10 4.04 -8.46
N ALA A 123 19.60 4.81 -7.49
CA ALA A 123 19.08 6.15 -7.72
C ALA A 123 20.17 7.20 -8.00
N GLY A 124 21.46 6.85 -7.92
CA GLY A 124 22.59 7.71 -8.26
C GLY A 124 23.26 8.40 -7.07
N PHE A 125 22.84 8.13 -5.83
CA PHE A 125 23.53 8.66 -4.65
C PHE A 125 24.85 7.96 -4.42
N ASN A 126 25.88 8.70 -3.99
CA ASN A 126 27.17 8.11 -3.62
C ASN A 126 27.08 7.18 -2.38
N LYS A 127 28.16 6.50 -2.04
CA LYS A 127 28.19 5.53 -0.92
C LYS A 127 27.77 6.17 0.41
N ASP A 128 28.31 7.34 0.73
CA ASP A 128 28.10 7.97 2.05
C ASP A 128 26.67 8.49 2.22
N VAL A 129 26.11 9.07 1.17
CA VAL A 129 24.73 9.57 1.16
C VAL A 129 23.75 8.39 1.17
N ALA A 130 23.99 7.35 0.37
CA ALA A 130 23.14 6.17 0.36
C ALA A 130 23.12 5.44 1.72
N ASP A 131 24.27 5.35 2.40
CA ASP A 131 24.36 4.79 3.75
C ASP A 131 23.60 5.64 4.78
N SER A 132 23.77 6.96 4.72
CA SER A 132 23.03 7.89 5.58
C SER A 132 21.51 7.75 5.40
N LEU A 133 21.03 7.73 4.15
CA LEU A 133 19.62 7.57 3.82
C LEU A 133 19.08 6.20 4.25
N ALA A 134 19.83 5.12 4.05
CA ALA A 134 19.45 3.79 4.51
C ALA A 134 19.33 3.73 6.03
N LYS A 135 20.29 4.31 6.77
CA LYS A 135 20.23 4.40 8.24
C LYS A 135 19.05 5.23 8.74
N LEU A 136 18.71 6.33 8.06
CA LEU A 136 17.57 7.18 8.43
C LEU A 136 16.21 6.53 8.15
N THR A 137 16.14 5.58 7.23
CA THR A 137 14.87 5.00 6.74
C THR A 137 14.62 3.55 7.16
N THR A 138 15.54 2.96 7.92
CA THR A 138 15.44 1.58 8.41
C THR A 138 15.47 1.52 9.93
N PHE A 139 14.96 0.42 10.47
CA PHE A 139 14.93 0.13 11.90
C PHE A 139 15.22 -1.35 12.11
N HIS A 140 16.13 -1.67 13.04
CA HIS A 140 16.64 -3.05 13.25
C HIS A 140 16.99 -3.80 11.95
N GLY A 141 17.60 -3.09 10.98
CA GLY A 141 18.11 -3.70 9.76
C GLY A 141 17.08 -3.93 8.66
N VAL A 142 15.82 -3.52 8.83
CA VAL A 142 14.74 -3.70 7.84
C VAL A 142 13.89 -2.44 7.70
N LEU A 143 12.96 -2.42 6.74
CA LEU A 143 11.98 -1.32 6.64
C LEU A 143 10.94 -1.42 7.77
N PRO A 144 10.77 -0.37 8.59
CA PRO A 144 9.77 -0.36 9.65
C PRO A 144 8.36 -0.15 9.10
N GLN A 145 7.40 -0.92 9.59
CA GLN A 145 6.00 -0.62 9.34
C GLN A 145 5.57 0.61 10.16
N GLY A 146 5.25 1.71 9.48
CA GLY A 146 4.83 2.97 10.10
C GLY A 146 5.69 4.19 9.73
N ALA A 147 6.83 3.99 9.08
CA ALA A 147 7.62 5.09 8.53
C ALA A 147 7.06 5.57 7.17
N PRO A 148 7.08 6.90 6.90
CA PRO A 148 6.56 7.47 5.67
C PRO A 148 7.37 7.12 4.42
N THR A 149 8.63 6.68 4.55
CA THR A 149 9.49 6.29 3.42
C THR A 149 9.36 4.82 3.03
N SER A 150 9.07 3.95 3.99
CA SER A 150 9.02 2.48 3.77
C SER A 150 8.11 2.05 2.62
N PRO A 151 6.92 2.65 2.41
CA PRO A 151 6.07 2.31 1.27
C PRO A 151 6.74 2.44 -0.10
N LEU A 152 7.38 3.58 -0.39
CA LEU A 152 8.04 3.78 -1.68
C LEU A 152 9.33 2.98 -1.80
N ILE A 153 10.12 2.87 -0.73
CA ILE A 153 11.35 2.07 -0.76
C ILE A 153 11.03 0.59 -1.01
N ALA A 154 9.98 0.05 -0.39
CA ALA A 154 9.56 -1.33 -0.62
C ALA A 154 9.13 -1.57 -2.07
N ASN A 155 8.42 -0.62 -2.68
CA ASN A 155 8.10 -0.68 -4.11
C ASN A 155 9.35 -0.64 -5.00
N LEU A 156 10.34 0.21 -4.66
CA LEU A 156 11.61 0.27 -5.40
C LEU A 156 12.34 -1.08 -5.33
N ALA A 157 12.44 -1.66 -4.14
CA ALA A 157 13.05 -2.98 -3.94
C ALA A 157 12.35 -4.09 -4.75
N ALA A 158 11.03 -4.02 -4.90
CA ALA A 158 10.24 -4.97 -5.69
C ALA A 158 10.25 -4.71 -7.21
N THR A 159 10.96 -3.70 -7.73
CA THR A 159 10.95 -3.36 -9.17
C THR A 159 11.41 -4.52 -10.06
N LYS A 160 12.40 -5.31 -9.63
CA LYS A 160 12.90 -6.45 -10.40
C LYS A 160 11.90 -7.61 -10.43
N LEU A 161 11.24 -7.88 -9.30
CA LEU A 161 10.09 -8.78 -9.21
C LEU A 161 8.99 -8.39 -10.18
N ASP A 162 8.60 -7.11 -10.14
CA ASP A 162 7.56 -6.55 -11.00
C ASP A 162 7.86 -6.76 -12.49
N ARG A 163 9.07 -6.44 -12.93
CA ARG A 163 9.48 -6.62 -14.34
C ARG A 163 9.40 -8.08 -14.78
N ARG A 164 9.84 -9.01 -13.95
CA ARG A 164 9.85 -10.45 -14.29
C ARG A 164 8.44 -11.03 -14.36
N ILE A 165 7.58 -10.72 -13.39
CA ILE A 165 6.18 -11.19 -13.42
C ILE A 165 5.43 -10.51 -14.56
N PHE A 166 5.64 -9.20 -14.77
CA PHE A 166 5.03 -8.48 -15.88
C PHE A 166 5.41 -9.12 -17.23
N GLY A 167 6.69 -9.38 -17.48
CA GLY A 167 7.14 -10.07 -18.69
C GLY A 167 6.52 -11.46 -18.86
N PHE A 168 6.45 -12.24 -17.78
CA PHE A 168 5.80 -13.56 -17.78
C PHE A 168 4.31 -13.50 -18.16
N CYS A 169 3.60 -12.49 -17.67
CA CYS A 169 2.18 -12.27 -17.94
C CYS A 169 1.94 -11.74 -19.37
N SER A 170 2.76 -10.79 -19.83
CA SER A 170 2.58 -10.13 -21.13
C SER A 170 2.63 -11.10 -22.30
N VAL A 171 3.52 -12.10 -22.28
CA VAL A 171 3.60 -13.15 -23.33
C VAL A 171 2.32 -14.00 -23.41
N ARG A 172 1.51 -14.03 -22.34
CA ARG A 172 0.26 -14.78 -22.24
C ARG A 172 -0.99 -13.91 -22.46
N GLY A 173 -0.82 -12.62 -22.74
CA GLY A 173 -1.92 -11.66 -22.77
C GLY A 173 -2.58 -11.45 -21.40
N TRP A 174 -1.87 -11.77 -20.31
CA TRP A 174 -2.35 -11.58 -18.95
C TRP A 174 -1.98 -10.20 -18.42
N LYS A 175 -2.82 -9.70 -17.52
CA LYS A 175 -2.68 -8.41 -16.84
C LYS A 175 -2.03 -8.63 -15.49
N TYR A 176 -1.09 -7.77 -15.12
CA TYR A 176 -0.40 -7.80 -13.83
C TYR A 176 -0.46 -6.44 -13.16
N SER A 177 -0.74 -6.43 -11.86
CA SER A 177 -0.50 -5.29 -10.99
C SER A 177 -0.09 -5.71 -9.59
N ARG A 178 0.60 -4.81 -8.89
CA ARG A 178 0.97 -4.97 -7.49
C ARG A 178 0.55 -3.74 -6.69
N TYR A 179 -0.32 -3.96 -5.71
CA TYR A 179 -0.75 -2.95 -4.75
C TYR A 179 -0.12 -3.26 -3.40
N ALA A 180 1.03 -2.63 -3.11
CA ALA A 180 1.84 -2.94 -1.93
C ALA A 180 2.32 -4.41 -1.93
N ASP A 181 1.90 -5.19 -0.93
CA ASP A 181 2.16 -6.62 -0.78
C ASP A 181 1.18 -7.51 -1.57
N ASP A 182 0.06 -6.96 -2.04
CA ASP A 182 -0.94 -7.69 -2.83
C ASP A 182 -0.59 -7.66 -4.32
N ILE A 183 -0.23 -8.81 -4.88
CA ILE A 183 -0.07 -9.07 -6.31
C ILE A 183 -1.39 -9.59 -6.89
N THR A 184 -1.78 -9.07 -8.05
CA THR A 184 -2.91 -9.55 -8.83
C THR A 184 -2.50 -9.85 -10.26
N ILE A 185 -2.84 -11.05 -10.74
CA ILE A 185 -2.72 -11.48 -12.13
C ILE A 185 -4.10 -11.83 -12.64
N SER A 186 -4.48 -11.42 -13.84
CA SER A 186 -5.76 -11.81 -14.43
C SER A 186 -5.65 -11.95 -15.94
N GLY A 187 -6.52 -12.73 -16.55
CA GLY A 187 -6.51 -12.93 -17.99
C GLY A 187 -7.66 -13.79 -18.47
N ASN A 188 -7.67 -14.06 -19.76
CA ASN A 188 -8.61 -15.00 -20.37
C ASN A 188 -8.10 -16.44 -20.21
N GLY A 189 -9.01 -17.41 -20.29
CA GLY A 189 -8.70 -18.83 -20.11
C GLY A 189 -8.48 -19.22 -18.64
N HIS A 190 -7.44 -20.00 -18.39
CA HIS A 190 -7.11 -20.47 -17.05
C HIS A 190 -5.62 -20.31 -16.74
N VAL A 191 -5.30 -20.26 -15.44
CA VAL A 191 -3.93 -20.42 -14.94
C VAL A 191 -3.71 -21.88 -14.53
N SER A 192 -2.65 -22.49 -15.05
CA SER A 192 -2.26 -23.87 -14.70
C SER A 192 -1.37 -23.90 -13.46
N LYS A 193 -1.29 -25.06 -12.80
CA LYS A 193 -0.44 -25.24 -11.61
C LYS A 193 1.04 -24.94 -11.89
N ARG A 194 1.53 -25.33 -13.07
CA ARG A 194 2.90 -25.05 -13.53
C ARG A 194 3.17 -23.54 -13.61
N GLU A 195 2.19 -22.75 -14.00
CA GLU A 195 2.32 -21.29 -14.09
C GLU A 195 2.28 -20.64 -12.71
N GLU A 196 1.42 -21.11 -11.81
CA GLU A 196 1.44 -20.69 -10.40
C GLU A 196 2.82 -20.94 -9.78
N ASP A 197 3.37 -22.14 -9.97
CA ASP A 197 4.67 -22.51 -9.40
C ASP A 197 5.80 -21.69 -10.01
N LYS A 198 5.73 -21.35 -11.31
CA LYS A 198 6.69 -20.44 -11.94
C LYS A 198 6.61 -19.03 -11.38
N ILE A 199 5.41 -18.53 -11.09
CA ILE A 199 5.23 -17.22 -10.44
C ILE A 199 5.85 -17.26 -9.04
N PHE A 200 5.61 -18.31 -8.25
CA PHE A 200 6.22 -18.47 -6.94
C PHE A 200 7.75 -18.58 -6.99
N GLU A 201 8.31 -19.25 -7.99
CA GLU A 201 9.75 -19.31 -8.24
C GLU A 201 10.32 -17.90 -8.52
N ILE A 202 9.62 -17.08 -9.31
CA ILE A 202 10.01 -15.69 -9.57
C ILE A 202 9.98 -14.88 -8.27
N LEU A 203 8.93 -14.98 -7.44
CA LEU A 203 8.87 -14.31 -6.14
C LEU A 203 10.08 -14.66 -5.26
N ARG A 204 10.32 -15.96 -5.07
CA ARG A 204 11.39 -16.45 -4.19
C ARG A 204 12.79 -16.07 -4.67
N SER A 205 13.03 -16.16 -5.98
CA SER A 205 14.32 -15.76 -6.56
C SER A 205 14.58 -14.25 -6.50
N GLU A 206 13.55 -13.43 -6.29
CA GLU A 206 13.69 -12.00 -5.98
C GLU A 206 13.65 -11.70 -4.48
N GLY A 207 13.69 -12.74 -3.63
CA GLY A 207 13.78 -12.62 -2.17
C GLY A 207 12.44 -12.45 -1.45
N PHE A 208 11.31 -12.63 -2.13
CA PHE A 208 9.97 -12.48 -1.54
C PHE A 208 9.27 -13.83 -1.37
N GLU A 209 8.71 -14.10 -0.20
CA GLU A 209 7.99 -15.36 0.06
C GLU A 209 6.47 -15.19 -0.13
N PRO A 210 5.81 -16.01 -0.98
CA PRO A 210 4.36 -15.98 -1.12
C PRO A 210 3.65 -16.46 0.16
N ASN A 211 2.54 -15.80 0.47
CA ASN A 211 1.62 -16.21 1.53
C ASN A 211 0.60 -17.22 0.99
N LEU A 212 0.99 -18.50 0.95
CA LEU A 212 0.16 -19.59 0.44
C LEU A 212 -1.22 -19.70 1.14
N ALA A 213 -1.33 -19.31 2.41
CA ALA A 213 -2.60 -19.31 3.12
C ALA A 213 -3.61 -18.28 2.56
N LYS A 214 -3.10 -17.19 1.97
CA LYS A 214 -3.88 -16.13 1.31
C LYS A 214 -3.87 -16.22 -0.22
N PHE A 215 -3.10 -17.12 -0.80
CA PHE A 215 -3.11 -17.37 -2.23
C PHE A 215 -4.50 -17.82 -2.69
N ARG A 216 -5.06 -17.19 -3.72
CA ARG A 216 -6.39 -17.54 -4.25
C ARG A 216 -6.41 -17.41 -5.77
N VAL A 217 -7.17 -18.30 -6.40
CA VAL A 217 -7.53 -18.23 -7.81
C VAL A 217 -9.05 -18.24 -7.90
N ALA A 218 -9.62 -17.17 -8.44
CA ALA A 218 -11.05 -17.02 -8.68
C ALA A 218 -11.33 -17.09 -10.18
N ARG A 219 -12.20 -18.00 -10.60
CA ARG A 219 -12.59 -18.20 -12.01
C ARG A 219 -13.92 -17.52 -12.33
N ARG A 220 -14.24 -17.37 -13.61
CA ARG A 220 -15.54 -16.92 -14.09
C ARG A 220 -16.65 -17.77 -13.45
N GLY A 221 -17.72 -17.12 -13.02
CA GLY A 221 -18.80 -17.74 -12.22
C GLY A 221 -18.62 -17.62 -10.71
N SER A 222 -17.40 -17.38 -10.21
CA SER A 222 -17.13 -17.06 -8.80
C SER A 222 -16.92 -15.56 -8.58
N SER A 223 -17.00 -15.10 -7.33
CA SER A 223 -16.70 -13.70 -6.98
C SER A 223 -15.22 -13.40 -7.14
N GLN A 224 -14.84 -12.65 -8.18
CA GLN A 224 -13.47 -12.24 -8.44
C GLN A 224 -13.16 -10.94 -7.71
N MET A 225 -12.07 -10.91 -6.94
CA MET A 225 -11.76 -9.83 -6.01
C MET A 225 -10.37 -9.26 -6.26
N VAL A 226 -10.24 -7.94 -6.24
CA VAL A 226 -8.96 -7.21 -6.31
C VAL A 226 -8.99 -6.08 -5.31
N THR A 227 -8.01 -6.06 -4.39
CA THR A 227 -7.88 -5.01 -3.35
C THR A 227 -9.18 -4.73 -2.59
N GLY A 228 -9.98 -5.78 -2.33
CA GLY A 228 -11.26 -5.67 -1.61
C GLY A 228 -12.47 -5.25 -2.45
N LEU A 229 -12.33 -5.12 -3.77
CA LEU A 229 -13.41 -4.79 -4.71
C LEU A 229 -13.68 -5.97 -5.64
N THR A 230 -14.95 -6.18 -6.03
CA THR A 230 -15.32 -7.18 -7.03
C THR A 230 -15.04 -6.66 -8.43
N VAL A 231 -14.54 -7.51 -9.33
CA VAL A 231 -14.12 -7.11 -10.70
C VAL A 231 -14.75 -7.93 -11.83
N ASN A 232 -15.75 -8.76 -11.55
CA ASN A 232 -16.33 -9.67 -12.55
C ASN A 232 -16.74 -8.99 -13.86
N SER A 233 -17.59 -7.97 -13.81
CA SER A 233 -18.05 -7.22 -15.00
C SER A 233 -17.78 -5.72 -14.92
N LYS A 234 -17.78 -5.18 -13.70
CA LYS A 234 -17.38 -3.82 -13.36
C LYS A 234 -16.75 -3.83 -11.98
N VAL A 235 -15.98 -2.79 -11.67
CA VAL A 235 -15.54 -2.60 -10.30
C VAL A 235 -16.75 -2.27 -9.42
N ALA A 236 -16.90 -2.99 -8.33
CA ALA A 236 -17.97 -2.77 -7.36
C ALA A 236 -17.53 -3.16 -5.95
N VAL A 237 -18.25 -2.66 -4.94
CA VAL A 237 -18.09 -3.15 -3.57
C VAL A 237 -18.75 -4.52 -3.39
N PRO A 238 -18.18 -5.42 -2.55
CA PRO A 238 -18.77 -6.73 -2.27
C PRO A 238 -20.19 -6.63 -1.73
N ARG A 239 -21.04 -7.63 -2.03
CA ARG A 239 -22.43 -7.71 -1.53
C ARG A 239 -22.48 -7.65 0.01
N SER A 240 -21.57 -8.32 0.69
CA SER A 240 -21.46 -8.30 2.15
C SER A 240 -21.18 -6.89 2.69
N TYR A 241 -20.29 -6.14 2.05
CA TYR A 241 -20.01 -4.75 2.39
C TYR A 241 -21.25 -3.88 2.19
N ARG A 242 -21.94 -3.98 1.03
CA ARG A 242 -23.20 -3.25 0.78
C ARG A 242 -24.26 -3.55 1.84
N LYS A 243 -24.45 -4.83 2.20
CA LYS A 243 -25.41 -5.24 3.23
C LYS A 243 -25.08 -4.61 4.58
N ARG A 244 -23.80 -4.62 4.97
CA ARG A 244 -23.34 -3.99 6.22
C ARG A 244 -23.60 -2.48 6.23
N ILE A 245 -23.22 -1.77 5.17
CA ILE A 245 -23.43 -0.31 5.10
C ILE A 245 -24.93 0.02 5.13
N ARG A 246 -25.77 -0.74 4.41
CA ARG A 246 -27.22 -0.58 4.46
C ARG A 246 -27.76 -0.71 5.89
N ALA A 247 -27.30 -1.72 6.65
CA ALA A 247 -27.70 -1.91 8.03
C ALA A 247 -27.25 -0.75 8.94
N ILE A 248 -26.04 -0.23 8.75
CA ILE A 248 -25.53 0.94 9.50
C ILE A 248 -26.41 2.16 9.25
N PHE A 249 -26.71 2.48 7.99
CA PHE A 249 -27.55 3.66 7.67
C PHE A 249 -29.01 3.48 8.10
N TYR A 250 -29.54 2.26 8.04
CA TYR A 250 -30.86 1.97 8.60
C TYR A 250 -30.91 2.21 10.11
N GLN A 251 -29.92 1.71 10.86
CA GLN A 251 -29.80 1.97 12.30
C GLN A 251 -29.64 3.47 12.60
N ALA A 252 -28.82 4.18 11.83
CA ALA A 252 -28.65 5.63 11.96
C ALA A 252 -29.94 6.42 11.68
N SER A 253 -30.84 5.89 10.84
CA SER A 253 -32.15 6.51 10.57
C SER A 253 -33.18 6.29 11.67
N ILE A 254 -33.03 5.24 12.48
CA ILE A 254 -33.96 4.90 13.57
C ILE A 254 -33.48 5.47 14.90
N TYR A 255 -32.17 5.47 15.15
CA TYR A 255 -31.56 5.90 16.41
C TYR A 255 -30.55 7.03 16.18
N PRO A 256 -31.00 8.20 15.67
CA PRO A 256 -30.09 9.26 15.24
C PRO A 256 -29.13 9.76 16.33
N GLU A 257 -29.58 9.82 17.58
CA GLU A 257 -28.81 10.21 18.77
C GLU A 257 -27.58 9.31 19.01
N LYS A 258 -27.65 8.02 18.61
CA LYS A 258 -26.52 7.07 18.73
C LYS A 258 -25.49 7.18 17.62
N PHE A 259 -25.75 7.98 16.58
CA PHE A 259 -24.91 8.06 15.38
C PHE A 259 -24.38 9.45 15.08
N GLN A 260 -24.83 10.49 15.80
CA GLN A 260 -24.34 11.87 15.61
C GLN A 260 -22.82 11.98 15.75
N TYR A 261 -22.24 11.36 16.77
CA TYR A 261 -20.77 11.32 16.99
C TYR A 261 -20.01 10.45 15.96
N ARG A 262 -20.73 9.74 15.07
CA ARG A 262 -20.16 8.90 14.00
C ARG A 262 -20.34 9.51 12.61
N LEU A 263 -20.70 10.78 12.51
CA LEU A 263 -20.99 11.44 11.24
C LEU A 263 -19.80 11.38 10.26
N ASP A 264 -18.57 11.53 10.76
CA ASP A 264 -17.35 11.40 9.95
C ASP A 264 -17.19 9.98 9.38
N GLU A 265 -17.54 8.95 10.16
CA GLU A 265 -17.52 7.56 9.70
C GLU A 265 -18.55 7.34 8.59
N LEU A 266 -19.77 7.86 8.77
CA LEU A 266 -20.84 7.76 7.77
C LEU A 266 -20.48 8.50 6.47
N ASN A 267 -19.93 9.70 6.58
CA ASN A 267 -19.43 10.48 5.45
C ASN A 267 -18.27 9.77 4.75
N GLY A 268 -17.43 9.06 5.49
CA GLY A 268 -16.40 8.18 4.95
C GLY A 268 -16.99 7.04 4.11
N TYR A 269 -18.04 6.36 4.59
CA TYR A 269 -18.73 5.33 3.81
C TYR A 269 -19.38 5.88 2.54
N ILE A 270 -20.05 7.03 2.63
CA ILE A 270 -20.67 7.69 1.46
C ILE A 270 -19.60 8.05 0.43
N SER A 271 -18.50 8.66 0.87
CA SER A 271 -17.40 9.06 -0.01
C SER A 271 -16.77 7.86 -0.73
N PHE A 272 -16.55 6.78 0.01
CA PHE A 272 -16.03 5.53 -0.57
C PHE A 272 -17.00 4.89 -1.57
N LEU A 273 -18.29 4.81 -1.24
CA LEU A 273 -19.31 4.28 -2.14
C LEU A 273 -19.45 5.15 -3.39
N ARG A 274 -19.42 6.48 -3.26
CA ARG A 274 -19.46 7.42 -4.38
C ARG A 274 -18.25 7.23 -5.31
N GLN A 275 -17.07 6.99 -4.75
CA GLN A 275 -15.87 6.74 -5.54
C GLN A 275 -16.00 5.46 -6.38
N VAL A 276 -16.53 4.37 -5.80
CA VAL A 276 -16.60 3.05 -6.46
C VAL A 276 -17.83 2.88 -7.36
N ASP A 277 -18.98 3.41 -6.95
CA ASP A 277 -20.29 3.21 -7.59
C ASP A 277 -21.09 4.53 -7.60
N PRO A 278 -20.63 5.56 -8.35
CA PRO A 278 -21.20 6.91 -8.31
C PRO A 278 -22.66 6.98 -8.77
N GLN A 279 -23.11 6.02 -9.58
CA GLN A 279 -24.47 5.95 -10.12
C GLN A 279 -25.45 5.20 -9.19
N SER A 280 -25.02 4.87 -7.97
CA SER A 280 -25.85 4.14 -7.01
C SER A 280 -27.00 5.01 -6.50
N THR A 281 -28.23 4.58 -6.75
CA THR A 281 -29.47 5.23 -6.27
C THR A 281 -29.59 5.28 -4.74
N THR A 282 -28.79 4.47 -4.02
CA THR A 282 -28.78 4.47 -2.55
C THR A 282 -27.95 5.60 -1.94
N LEU A 283 -27.07 6.26 -2.73
CA LEU A 283 -26.20 7.32 -2.22
C LEU A 283 -27.00 8.53 -1.72
N GLY A 284 -28.03 8.97 -2.45
CA GLY A 284 -28.89 10.08 -2.04
C GLY A 284 -29.52 9.83 -0.68
N LYS A 285 -30.11 8.64 -0.48
CA LYS A 285 -30.72 8.24 0.80
C LYS A 285 -29.72 8.31 1.96
N TYR A 286 -28.48 7.85 1.76
CA TYR A 286 -27.45 7.90 2.79
C TYR A 286 -27.00 9.33 3.11
N GLN A 287 -26.91 10.19 2.09
CA GLN A 287 -26.60 11.62 2.28
C GLN A 287 -27.70 12.34 3.06
N ASP A 288 -28.97 12.04 2.79
CA ASP A 288 -30.08 12.66 3.51
C ASP A 288 -30.10 12.26 4.98
N ILE A 289 -29.80 10.99 5.29
CA ILE A 289 -29.64 10.53 6.68
C ILE A 289 -28.49 11.29 7.37
N ALA A 290 -27.31 11.37 6.72
CA ALA A 290 -26.17 12.09 7.28
C ALA A 290 -26.46 13.59 7.50
N LYS A 291 -27.17 14.25 6.57
CA LYS A 291 -27.60 15.65 6.72
C LYS A 291 -28.59 15.86 7.86
N ARG A 292 -29.52 14.92 8.08
CA ARG A 292 -30.43 14.99 9.23
C ARG A 292 -29.66 14.91 10.54
N LEU A 293 -28.67 14.01 10.61
CA LEU A 293 -27.81 13.86 11.80
C LEU A 293 -26.97 15.12 12.09
N SER A 294 -26.48 15.82 11.06
CA SER A 294 -25.69 17.05 11.26
C SER A 294 -26.51 18.22 11.83
N ASN A 295 -27.84 18.18 11.66
CA ASN A 295 -28.74 19.25 12.08
C ASN A 295 -29.41 18.97 13.43
N LEU A 296 -29.02 17.90 14.13
CA LEU A 296 -29.48 17.63 15.48
C LEU A 296 -28.78 18.59 16.44
N ASN A 297 -29.55 19.48 17.06
CA ASN A 297 -29.09 20.29 18.19
C ASN A 297 -29.26 19.46 19.46
N ILE A 298 -28.17 18.87 19.95
CA ILE A 298 -28.07 18.17 21.24
C ILE A 298 -26.81 18.70 21.92
#